data_AF-A0A6C6ZR33-F1
#
_entry.id   AF-A0A6C6ZR33-F1
#
_cell.length_a   1.000
_cell.length_b   1.000
_cell.length_c   1.000
_cell.angle_alpha   90.00
_cell.angle_beta   90.00
_cell.angle_gamma   90.00
#
_symmetry.space_group_name_H-M   'P 1'
#
loop_
_entity.id
_entity.type
_entity.pdbx_description
1 polymer ?
#
loop_
_entity_poly.entity_id
_entity_poly.type
_entity_poly.pdbx_seq_one_letter_code
_entity_poly.pdbx_strand_id
1 'polypeptide(L)'
;MTITGLTLFLDVTLETWRTYRMREDLSEVVTRAEQIIYDQKFSGAAADLLNANIIARDLGLKEQSQVEDVTPDKGDRDKRRSRIKELFNRGTGRDS
;
A
#
# COMPACT_ATOMS: atom_id res chain seq x y z
N MET A 1 -2.14 1.53 -20.23
CA MET A 1 -3.60 1.69 -20.45
C MET A 1 -4.24 2.26 -19.19
N THR A 2 -5.45 2.82 -19.27
CA THR A 2 -6.20 3.33 -18.10
C THR A 2 -7.66 2.88 -18.18
N ILE A 3 -8.32 2.70 -17.02
CA ILE A 3 -9.76 2.39 -16.97
C ILE A 3 -10.57 3.53 -17.59
N THR A 4 -10.18 4.78 -17.30
CA THR A 4 -10.80 5.97 -17.91
C THR A 4 -10.72 5.96 -19.44
N GLY A 5 -9.57 5.58 -20.01
CA GLY A 5 -9.40 5.46 -21.45
C GLY A 5 -10.25 4.33 -22.04
N LEU A 6 -10.36 3.20 -21.34
CA LEU A 6 -11.24 2.10 -21.74
C LEU A 6 -12.71 2.51 -21.74
N THR A 7 -13.19 3.18 -20.68
CA THR A 7 -14.58 3.60 -20.59
C THR A 7 -14.93 4.64 -21.65
N LEU A 8 -14.01 5.56 -21.96
CA LEU A 8 -14.17 6.49 -23.08
C LEU A 8 -14.24 5.77 -24.43
N PHE A 9 -13.39 4.77 -24.65
CA PHE A 9 -13.39 3.98 -25.89
C PHE A 9 -14.68 3.18 -26.10
N LEU A 10 -15.24 2.64 -25.00
CA LEU A 10 -16.50 1.91 -25.01
C LEU A 10 -17.73 2.82 -25.00
N ASP A 11 -17.55 4.15 -24.94
CA ASP A 11 -18.60 5.15 -24.81
C ASP A 11 -19.54 4.91 -23.61
N VAL A 12 -18.93 4.61 -22.45
CA VAL A 12 -19.63 4.44 -21.17
C VAL A 12 -19.01 5.31 -20.09
N THR A 13 -19.79 5.67 -19.08
CA THR A 13 -19.24 6.39 -17.92
C THR A 13 -18.50 5.44 -16.98
N LEU A 14 -17.65 6.00 -16.11
CA LEU A 14 -17.04 5.25 -15.02
C LEU A 14 -18.09 4.65 -14.05
N GLU A 15 -19.24 5.30 -13.88
CA GLU A 15 -20.33 4.77 -13.08
C GLU A 15 -20.93 3.52 -13.70
N THR A 16 -21.18 3.54 -15.02
CA THR A 16 -21.65 2.36 -15.76
C THR A 16 -20.65 1.21 -15.66
N TRP A 17 -19.34 1.48 -15.78
CA TRP A 17 -18.31 0.47 -15.58
C TRP A 17 -18.37 -0.17 -14.18
N ARG A 18 -18.55 0.66 -13.13
CA ARG A 18 -18.71 0.16 -11.75
C ARG A 18 -19.97 -0.69 -11.59
N THR A 19 -21.06 -0.34 -12.28
CA THR A 19 -22.28 -1.16 -12.31
C THR A 19 -22.02 -2.54 -12.91
N TYR A 20 -21.21 -2.64 -13.96
CA TYR A 20 -20.85 -3.95 -14.55
C TYR A 20 -20.13 -4.86 -13.56
N ARG A 21 -19.36 -4.31 -12.63
CA ARG A 21 -18.69 -5.09 -11.58
C ARG A 21 -19.67 -5.82 -10.66
N MET A 22 -20.88 -5.27 -10.49
CA MET A 22 -21.92 -5.84 -9.62
C MET A 22 -22.78 -6.88 -10.32
N ARG A 23 -22.70 -6.98 -11.65
CA ARG A 23 -23.46 -7.96 -12.42
C ARG A 23 -22.64 -9.24 -12.55
N GLU A 24 -23.22 -10.36 -12.13
CA GLU A 24 -22.55 -11.66 -12.15
C GLU A 24 -22.00 -12.00 -13.55
N ASP A 25 -22.79 -11.74 -14.59
CA ASP A 25 -22.45 -12.01 -16.00
C ASP A 25 -21.30 -11.16 -16.56
N LEU A 26 -21.01 -9.99 -15.97
CA LEU A 26 -19.98 -9.06 -16.44
C LEU A 26 -18.81 -8.89 -15.46
N SER A 27 -18.95 -9.33 -14.21
CA SER A 27 -17.95 -9.16 -13.16
C SER A 27 -16.59 -9.77 -13.52
N GLU A 28 -16.59 -10.94 -14.16
CA GLU A 28 -15.37 -11.60 -14.65
C GLU A 28 -14.71 -10.82 -15.79
N VAL A 29 -15.50 -10.25 -16.70
CA VAL A 29 -14.99 -9.43 -17.81
C VAL A 29 -14.35 -8.15 -17.27
N VAL A 30 -15.02 -7.47 -16.33
CA VAL A 30 -14.48 -6.29 -15.64
C VAL A 30 -13.16 -6.62 -14.95
N THR A 31 -13.12 -7.70 -14.17
CA THR A 31 -11.93 -8.11 -13.44
C THR A 31 -10.76 -8.42 -14.38
N ARG A 32 -11.01 -9.16 -15.45
CA ARG A 32 -9.99 -9.48 -16.47
C ARG A 32 -9.49 -8.24 -17.20
N ALA A 33 -10.38 -7.31 -17.56
CA ALA A 33 -9.99 -6.05 -18.21
C ALA A 33 -9.11 -5.19 -17.29
N GLU A 34 -9.48 -5.06 -16.01
CA GLU A 34 -8.67 -4.33 -15.02
C GLU A 34 -7.29 -4.99 -14.84
N GLN A 35 -7.23 -6.32 -14.81
CA GLN A 35 -5.97 -7.07 -14.72
C GLN A 35 -5.08 -6.87 -15.95
N ILE A 36 -5.66 -6.88 -17.16
CA ILE A 36 -4.91 -6.63 -18.40
C ILE A 36 -4.36 -5.19 -18.40
N ILE A 37 -5.17 -4.21 -17.99
CA ILE A 37 -4.73 -2.81 -17.90
C ILE A 37 -3.57 -2.67 -16.89
N TYR A 38 -3.65 -3.37 -15.75
CA TYR A 38 -2.58 -3.42 -14.76
C TYR A 38 -1.30 -4.00 -15.35
N ASP A 39 -1.38 -5.20 -15.92
CA ASP A 39 -0.22 -5.96 -16.41
C ASP A 39 0.46 -5.28 -17.60
N GLN A 40 -0.31 -4.69 -18.51
CA GLN A 40 0.23 -3.95 -19.66
C GLN A 40 1.01 -2.70 -19.23
N LYS A 41 0.59 -2.01 -18.16
CA LYS A 41 1.36 -0.93 -17.55
C LYS A 41 2.61 -1.45 -16.87
N PHE A 42 2.47 -2.51 -16.07
CA PHE A 42 3.57 -3.11 -15.31
C PHE A 42 4.68 -3.63 -16.22
N SER A 43 4.34 -4.50 -17.17
CA SER A 43 5.28 -5.05 -18.16
C SER A 43 5.91 -3.97 -19.02
N GLY A 44 5.15 -2.96 -19.45
CA GLY A 44 5.69 -1.83 -20.21
C GLY A 44 6.70 -1.00 -19.41
N ALA A 45 6.46 -0.78 -18.11
CA ALA A 45 7.41 -0.11 -17.23
C ALA A 45 8.65 -0.98 -16.95
N ALA A 46 8.47 -2.29 -16.76
CA ALA A 46 9.56 -3.23 -16.55
C ALA A 46 10.47 -3.39 -17.78
N ALA A 47 9.93 -3.15 -18.98
CA ALA A 47 10.66 -3.18 -20.24
C ALA A 47 11.25 -1.80 -20.65
N ASP A 48 11.26 -0.82 -19.74
CA ASP A 48 11.70 0.56 -20.01
C ASP A 48 10.94 1.28 -21.16
N LEU A 49 9.76 0.77 -21.54
CA LEU A 49 8.91 1.38 -22.58
C LEU A 49 7.98 2.45 -22.01
N LEU A 50 7.72 2.41 -20.70
CA LEU A 50 6.92 3.39 -19.97
C LEU A 50 7.74 3.94 -18.79
N ASN A 51 7.47 5.19 -18.41
CA ASN A 51 8.17 5.81 -17.29
C ASN A 51 7.87 5.07 -15.97
N ALA A 52 8.86 4.36 -15.43
CA ALA A 52 8.72 3.53 -14.24
C ALA A 52 8.20 4.30 -13.01
N ASN A 53 8.66 5.54 -12.79
CA ASN A 53 8.23 6.35 -11.63
C ASN A 53 6.75 6.75 -11.70
N ILE A 54 6.25 7.07 -12.90
CA ILE A 54 4.83 7.39 -13.10
C ILE A 54 3.98 6.14 -12.90
N ILE A 55 4.39 5.02 -13.51
CA ILE A 55 3.64 3.77 -13.43
C ILE A 55 3.64 3.18 -12.02
N ALA A 56 4.76 3.25 -11.29
CA ALA A 56 4.81 2.81 -9.90
C ALA A 56 3.80 3.55 -9.02
N ARG A 57 3.64 4.87 -9.22
CA ARG A 57 2.64 5.67 -8.51
C ARG A 57 1.21 5.32 -8.91
N ASP A 58 0.95 5.16 -10.21
CA ASP A 58 -0.37 4.82 -10.74
C ASP A 58 -0.84 3.41 -10.33
N LEU A 59 0.08 2.44 -10.27
CA LEU A 59 -0.20 1.08 -9.82
C LEU A 59 -0.17 0.92 -8.28
N GLY A 60 0.24 1.95 -7.54
CA GLY A 60 0.38 1.89 -6.09
C GLY A 60 1.50 0.97 -5.61
N LEU A 61 2.56 0.78 -6.41
CA LEU A 61 3.74 0.02 -6.00
C LEU A 61 4.46 0.75 -4.87
N LYS A 62 4.60 0.08 -3.73
CA LYS A 62 5.22 0.65 -2.53
C LYS A 62 6.67 0.24 -2.45
N GLU A 63 7.53 1.20 -2.15
CA GLU A 63 8.88 0.88 -1.68
C GLU A 63 8.84 0.39 -0.23
N GLN A 64 9.62 -0.64 0.03
CA GLN A 64 9.86 -1.15 1.38
C GLN A 64 11.29 -0.79 1.75
N SER A 65 11.45 -0.02 2.84
CA SER A 65 12.75 0.34 3.37
C SER A 65 12.90 -0.18 4.80
N GLN A 66 14.09 -0.67 5.11
CA GLN A 66 14.49 -1.01 6.48
C GLN A 66 15.48 0.04 6.94
N VAL A 67 15.15 0.71 8.06
CA VAL A 67 16.02 1.71 8.66
C VAL A 67 16.55 1.14 9.96
N GLU A 68 17.85 0.88 10.00
CA GLU A 68 18.52 0.47 11.23
C GLU A 68 18.77 1.70 12.11
N ASP A 69 18.20 1.69 13.31
CA ASP A 69 18.48 2.72 14.33
C ASP A 69 19.89 2.47 14.91
N VAL A 70 20.88 3.24 14.47
CA VAL A 70 22.28 3.14 14.91
C VAL A 70 22.60 4.05 16.10
N THR A 71 21.59 4.54 16.82
CA THR A 71 21.82 5.42 17.98
C THR A 71 22.60 4.67 19.08
N PRO A 72 23.72 5.23 19.59
CA PRO A 72 24.56 4.57 20.60
C PRO A 72 23.86 4.17 21.91
N ASP A 73 22.69 4.74 22.20
CA ASP A 73 21.97 4.64 23.49
C ASP A 73 20.91 3.52 23.51
N LYS A 74 20.82 2.66 22.48
CA LYS A 74 19.80 1.59 22.40
C LYS A 74 19.78 0.70 23.65
N GLY A 75 20.95 0.34 24.17
CA GLY A 75 21.08 -0.47 25.38
C GLY A 75 20.69 0.25 26.67
N ASP A 76 20.64 1.58 26.67
CA ASP A 76 20.32 2.38 27.86
C ASP A 76 18.84 2.75 27.93
N ARG A 77 18.14 2.88 26.80
CA ARG A 77 16.69 3.16 26.79
C ARG A 77 15.88 2.04 27.44
N ASP A 78 16.20 0.79 27.17
CA ASP A 78 15.50 -0.35 27.78
C ASP A 78 15.84 -0.51 29.27
N LYS A 79 17.08 -0.21 29.67
CA LYS A 79 17.49 -0.13 31.08
C LYS A 79 16.82 1.01 31.84
N ARG A 80 16.68 2.19 31.22
CA ARG A 80 15.96 3.33 31.81
C ARG A 80 14.48 2.99 31.98
N ARG A 81 13.85 2.35 30.98
CA ARG A 81 12.45 1.90 31.05
C ARG A 81 12.22 0.87 32.16
N SER A 82 13.10 -0.12 32.30
CA SER A 82 13.00 -1.11 33.38
C SER A 82 13.19 -0.48 34.76
N ARG A 83 14.14 0.46 34.88
CA ARG A 83 14.40 1.18 36.13
C ARG A 83 13.24 2.08 36.56
N ILE A 84 12.62 2.78 35.62
CA ILE A 84 11.43 3.61 35.89
C ILE A 84 10.26 2.75 36.41
N LYS A 85 10.04 1.58 35.81
CA LYS A 85 8.98 0.64 36.24
C LYS A 85 9.23 0.09 37.65
N GLU A 86 10.48 -0.23 37.98
CA GLU A 86 10.87 -0.68 39.33
C GLU A 86 10.63 0.41 40.39
N LEU A 87 10.97 1.66 40.08
CA LEU A 87 10.76 2.80 40.98
C LEU A 87 9.28 3.08 41.21
N PHE A 88 8.45 2.98 40.16
CA PHE A 88 7.00 3.16 40.27
C PHE A 88 6.36 2.09 41.16
N ASN A 89 6.69 0.82 40.97
CA ASN A 89 6.18 -0.29 41.78
C ASN A 89 6.60 -0.22 43.26
N ARG A 90 7.77 0.38 43.55
CA ARG A 90 8.24 0.61 44.92
C ARG A 90 7.51 1.76 45.63
N GLY A 91 7.02 2.75 44.88
CA GLY A 91 6.27 3.87 45.43
C GLY A 91 4.84 3.51 45.82
N THR A 92 4.22 2.57 45.10
CA THR A 92 2.81 2.17 45.32
C THR A 92 2.62 1.11 46.40
N GLY A 93 3.70 0.58 47.00
CA GLY A 93 3.64 -0.51 47.99
C GLY A 93 3.88 -0.08 49.44
N ARG A 94 3.91 1.22 49.75
CA ARG A 94 4.15 1.74 51.11
C ARG A 94 2.95 2.39 51.78
N ASP A 95 1.82 2.53 51.08
CA ASP A 95 0.57 3.03 51.66
C ASP A 95 -0.43 1.88 51.80
N SER A 96 -0.22 1.01 52.80
CA SER A 96 -1.20 0.09 53.39
C SER A 96 -0.77 -0.28 54.80
#